data_AF-A0A970IPH8-F1
#
_entry.id   AF-A0A970IPH8-F1
#
_cell.length_a   1.000
_cell.length_b   1.000
_cell.length_c   1.000
_cell.angle_alpha   90.00
_cell.angle_beta   90.00
_cell.angle_gamma   90.00
#
_symmetry.space_group_name_H-M   'P 1'
#
loop_
_entity.id
_entity.type
_entity.pdbx_description
1 polymer ?
#
loop_
_entity_poly.entity_id
_entity_poly.type
_entity_poly.pdbx_seq_one_letter_code
_entity_poly.pdbx_strand_id
1 'polypeptide(L)'
;DDLFDYIIVVMQRTQVDSVLPILSKNCSKNIVFVVNTAAGYDHWAQAVGSERLMLGFPSAGGERIDGKVSYFIGKGLTRSFQTSTFGEYSGRKTERVRRLIHAFKRAGIPSVFCDDMDAWQKTHVAMVTSIGNALYQFDCDNYRLARSYDSVCLMLHGIQEGFETLKKLGIKMKPAKLWYMKLPVWITAGVFKIFMGTRLAETALAKHCKAAKPEMLRLQAEFDSLIAQIRLNTPAIDKLRNYLSSSNMNNNGGSP
;
A
#
# COMPACT_ATOMS: atom_id res chain seq x y z
N ASP A 1 3.60 -18.80 28.20
CA ASP A 1 3.36 -17.49 27.56
C ASP A 1 4.44 -17.20 26.56
N ASP A 2 4.03 -17.04 25.30
CA ASP A 2 4.96 -16.66 24.24
C ASP A 2 5.25 -15.16 24.33
N LEU A 3 6.39 -14.83 24.95
CA LEU A 3 6.89 -13.48 25.13
C LEU A 3 7.96 -13.19 24.07
N PHE A 4 7.62 -12.33 23.12
CA PHE A 4 8.53 -11.89 22.06
C PHE A 4 8.96 -10.44 22.24
N ASP A 5 10.18 -10.12 21.79
CA ASP A 5 10.66 -8.75 21.64
C ASP A 5 9.80 -7.94 20.66
N TYR A 6 9.40 -8.56 19.54
CA TYR A 6 8.51 -8.00 18.53
C TYR A 6 7.57 -9.06 17.98
N ILE A 7 6.28 -8.73 17.89
CA ILE A 7 5.31 -9.45 17.09
C ILE A 7 5.13 -8.68 15.79
N ILE A 8 5.39 -9.31 14.64
CA ILE A 8 5.25 -8.68 13.33
C ILE A 8 3.99 -9.24 12.66
N VAL A 9 2.97 -8.40 12.50
CA VAL A 9 1.68 -8.76 11.91
C VAL A 9 1.74 -8.46 10.41
N VAL A 10 1.99 -9.50 9.61
CA VAL A 10 2.11 -9.41 8.13
C VAL A 10 0.92 -10.11 7.49
N MET A 11 -0.09 -9.36 7.08
CA MET A 11 -1.31 -9.89 6.48
C MET A 11 -2.06 -8.83 5.67
N GLN A 12 -3.04 -9.24 4.87
CA GLN A 12 -3.87 -8.30 4.13
C GLN A 12 -4.74 -7.49 5.08
N ARG A 13 -5.09 -6.27 4.70
CA ARG A 13 -5.98 -5.38 5.48
C ARG A 13 -7.27 -6.06 5.93
N THR A 14 -7.84 -6.91 5.06
CA THR A 14 -9.09 -7.65 5.30
C THR A 14 -9.00 -8.70 6.40
N GLN A 15 -7.80 -9.10 6.81
CA GLN A 15 -7.57 -10.16 7.80
C GLN A 15 -7.22 -9.61 9.19
N VAL A 16 -6.74 -8.36 9.26
CA VAL A 16 -6.20 -7.76 10.49
C VAL A 16 -7.16 -7.85 11.67
N ASP A 17 -8.44 -7.54 11.42
CA ASP A 17 -9.42 -7.43 12.49
C ASP A 17 -9.69 -8.79 13.17
N SER A 18 -9.48 -9.90 12.45
CA SER A 18 -9.65 -11.26 12.98
C SER A 18 -8.59 -11.66 14.01
N VAL A 19 -7.40 -11.04 13.98
CA VAL A 19 -6.30 -11.38 14.90
C VAL A 19 -6.19 -10.44 16.09
N LEU A 20 -6.90 -9.29 16.08
CA LEU A 20 -6.89 -8.34 17.20
C LEU A 20 -7.26 -8.96 18.55
N PRO A 21 -8.26 -9.87 18.68
CA PRO A 21 -8.59 -10.50 19.97
C PRO A 21 -7.49 -11.41 20.52
N ILE A 22 -6.64 -11.94 19.65
CA ILE A 22 -5.49 -12.79 20.04
C ILE A 22 -4.33 -11.88 20.47
N LEU A 23 -4.05 -10.83 19.69
CA LEU A 23 -2.99 -9.87 19.97
C LEU A 23 -3.25 -9.07 21.26
N SER A 24 -4.51 -8.75 21.55
CA SER A 24 -4.89 -8.03 22.77
C SER A 24 -4.59 -8.81 24.04
N LYS A 25 -4.69 -10.14 23.99
CA LYS A 25 -4.41 -11.05 25.11
C LYS A 25 -2.92 -11.36 25.28
N ASN A 26 -2.10 -11.18 24.25
CA ASN A 26 -0.66 -11.42 24.33
C ASN A 26 0.03 -10.32 25.18
N CYS A 27 1.10 -10.66 25.91
CA CYS A 27 1.80 -9.76 26.82
C CYS A 27 3.01 -9.01 26.24
N SER A 28 3.42 -9.29 24.99
CA SER A 28 4.52 -8.62 24.29
C SER A 28 4.28 -7.12 24.12
N LYS A 29 5.34 -6.33 24.28
CA LYS A 29 5.27 -4.87 24.31
C LYS A 29 5.30 -4.20 22.95
N ASN A 30 5.75 -4.89 21.91
CA ASN A 30 5.94 -4.29 20.58
C ASN A 30 5.18 -5.11 19.54
N ILE A 31 4.08 -4.57 19.03
CA ILE A 31 3.28 -5.18 17.96
C ILE A 31 3.40 -4.29 16.73
N VAL A 32 4.05 -4.81 15.70
CA VAL A 32 4.34 -4.11 14.45
C VAL A 32 3.33 -4.53 13.39
N PHE A 33 2.38 -3.67 13.07
CA PHE A 33 1.43 -3.90 11.98
C PHE A 33 2.09 -3.54 10.64
N VAL A 34 2.25 -4.53 9.79
CA VAL A 34 2.88 -4.43 8.48
C VAL A 34 1.82 -4.71 7.41
N VAL A 35 1.04 -3.68 7.11
CA VAL A 35 -0.22 -3.78 6.35
C VAL A 35 -0.45 -2.51 5.53
N ASN A 36 -1.43 -2.53 4.64
CA ASN A 36 -1.91 -1.35 3.93
C ASN A 36 -3.25 -0.88 4.52
N THR A 37 -3.40 0.41 4.84
CA THR A 37 -4.70 0.98 5.22
C THR A 37 -4.74 2.48 4.89
N ALA A 38 -5.93 2.99 4.59
CA ALA A 38 -6.20 4.43 4.57
C ALA A 38 -7.12 4.88 5.70
N ALA A 39 -7.62 3.96 6.52
CA ALA A 39 -8.55 4.23 7.62
C ALA A 39 -7.89 4.79 8.90
N GLY A 40 -6.56 4.85 8.95
CA GLY A 40 -5.82 5.14 10.19
C GLY A 40 -5.75 3.93 11.13
N TYR A 41 -5.37 4.17 12.39
CA TYR A 41 -4.93 3.11 13.31
C TYR A 41 -5.65 3.08 14.66
N ASP A 42 -6.62 3.95 14.89
CA ASP A 42 -7.23 4.12 16.22
C ASP A 42 -7.90 2.84 16.73
N HIS A 43 -8.54 2.09 15.84
CA HIS A 43 -9.11 0.79 16.17
C HIS A 43 -8.05 -0.22 16.64
N TRP A 44 -6.86 -0.20 16.04
CA TRP A 44 -5.76 -1.08 16.44
C TRP A 44 -5.16 -0.61 17.75
N ALA A 45 -4.98 0.70 17.94
CA ALA A 45 -4.49 1.26 19.19
C ALA A 45 -5.43 0.94 20.36
N GLN A 46 -6.74 0.98 20.15
CA GLN A 46 -7.73 0.57 21.15
C GLN A 46 -7.64 -0.93 21.46
N ALA A 47 -7.42 -1.77 20.45
CA ALA A 47 -7.38 -3.21 20.62
C ALA A 47 -6.10 -3.71 21.31
N VAL A 48 -4.93 -3.17 20.93
CA VAL A 48 -3.63 -3.68 21.41
C VAL A 48 -2.92 -2.77 22.40
N GLY A 49 -3.39 -1.54 22.61
CA GLY A 49 -2.71 -0.51 23.40
C GLY A 49 -1.85 0.41 22.51
N SER A 50 -2.05 1.73 22.63
CA SER A 50 -1.34 2.73 21.84
C SER A 50 0.16 2.73 22.10
N GLU A 51 0.56 2.38 23.31
CA GLU A 51 1.95 2.22 23.73
C GLU A 51 2.59 0.96 23.14
N ARG A 52 1.82 0.00 22.66
CA ARG A 52 2.31 -1.26 22.05
C ARG A 52 2.33 -1.22 20.53
N LEU A 53 1.57 -0.30 19.94
CA LEU A 53 1.36 -0.20 18.50
C LEU A 53 2.56 0.43 17.78
N MET A 54 3.11 -0.32 16.83
CA MET A 54 4.12 0.12 15.87
C MET A 54 3.63 -0.19 14.45
N LEU A 55 4.10 0.58 13.48
CA LEU A 55 3.64 0.50 12.10
C LEU A 55 4.83 0.25 11.18
N GLY A 56 4.61 -0.58 10.17
CA GLY A 56 5.60 -0.92 9.17
C GLY A 56 5.00 -0.98 7.79
N PHE A 57 5.86 -0.79 6.81
CA PHE A 57 5.59 -1.14 5.44
C PHE A 57 6.87 -1.75 4.84
N PRO A 58 6.83 -2.98 4.31
CA PRO A 58 8.02 -3.65 3.80
C PRO A 58 8.23 -3.30 2.31
N SER A 59 9.45 -2.95 1.92
CA SER A 59 9.84 -2.92 0.51
C SER A 59 10.26 -4.31 0.05
N ALA A 60 9.29 -5.22 0.08
CA ALA A 60 9.43 -6.59 -0.37
C ALA A 60 8.14 -7.01 -1.07
N GLY A 61 8.27 -7.92 -2.02
CA GLY A 61 7.15 -8.59 -2.64
C GLY A 61 7.53 -10.00 -3.00
N GLY A 62 6.57 -10.77 -3.48
CA GLY A 62 6.78 -12.16 -3.80
C GLY A 62 5.49 -12.90 -4.02
N GLU A 63 5.63 -14.18 -4.32
CA GLU A 63 4.53 -15.11 -4.46
C GLU A 63 4.84 -16.38 -3.67
N ARG A 64 3.78 -17.04 -3.22
CA ARG A 64 3.86 -18.35 -2.60
C ARG A 64 3.16 -19.34 -3.52
N ILE A 65 3.88 -20.36 -3.96
CA ILE A 65 3.37 -21.44 -4.81
C ILE A 65 3.82 -22.76 -4.16
N ASP A 66 2.87 -23.65 -3.88
CA ASP A 66 3.11 -24.98 -3.31
C ASP A 66 4.03 -24.99 -2.09
N GLY A 67 3.81 -24.05 -1.18
CA GLY A 67 4.61 -23.92 0.04
C GLY A 67 5.99 -23.26 -0.14
N LYS A 68 6.44 -23.01 -1.36
CA LYS A 68 7.69 -22.28 -1.67
C LYS A 68 7.41 -20.79 -1.84
N VAL A 69 8.30 -19.95 -1.32
CA VAL A 69 8.20 -18.49 -1.43
C VAL A 69 9.26 -17.99 -2.40
N SER A 70 8.81 -17.42 -3.51
CA SER A 70 9.64 -16.63 -4.42
C SER A 70 9.51 -15.17 -4.01
N TYR A 71 10.60 -14.50 -3.64
CA TYR A 71 10.56 -13.14 -3.12
C TYR A 71 11.58 -12.24 -3.79
N PHE A 72 11.33 -10.93 -3.73
CA PHE A 72 12.29 -9.90 -4.04
C PHE A 72 12.34 -8.89 -2.89
N ILE A 73 13.54 -8.38 -2.63
CA ILE A 73 13.77 -7.28 -1.68
C ILE A 73 14.25 -6.10 -2.50
N GLY A 74 13.67 -4.91 -2.29
CA GLY A 74 14.10 -3.69 -2.97
C GLY A 74 15.58 -3.38 -2.72
N LYS A 75 16.46 -3.72 -3.68
CA LYS A 75 17.91 -3.44 -3.69
C LYS A 75 18.28 -2.57 -4.90
N GLY A 76 19.34 -1.76 -4.78
CA GLY A 76 19.83 -0.91 -5.87
C GLY A 76 18.79 0.14 -6.31
N LEU A 77 18.56 0.30 -7.63
CA LEU A 77 17.59 1.26 -8.18
C LEU A 77 16.17 1.10 -7.62
N THR A 78 15.74 -0.11 -7.26
CA THR A 78 14.40 -0.35 -6.68
C THR A 78 14.24 0.26 -5.28
N ARG A 79 15.35 0.46 -4.55
CA ARG A 79 15.38 1.21 -3.27
C ARG A 79 15.00 2.68 -3.46
N SER A 80 15.33 3.26 -4.61
CA SER A 80 14.95 4.63 -4.94
C SER A 80 13.43 4.79 -5.05
N PHE A 81 12.71 3.72 -5.40
CA PHE A 81 11.25 3.70 -5.45
C PHE A 81 10.63 3.41 -4.08
N GLN A 82 11.08 2.38 -3.38
CA GLN A 82 10.44 1.94 -2.13
C GLN A 82 11.49 1.39 -1.14
N THR A 83 11.45 1.84 0.11
CA THR A 83 12.33 1.35 1.19
C THR A 83 11.45 0.87 2.33
N SER A 84 11.81 -0.22 3.01
CA SER A 84 11.06 -0.67 4.17
C SER A 84 11.03 0.46 5.19
N THR A 85 9.85 0.81 5.65
CA THR A 85 9.64 2.02 6.46
C THR A 85 8.93 1.61 7.74
N PHE A 86 9.47 2.02 8.88
CA PHE A 86 8.90 1.73 10.19
C PHE A 86 8.71 3.02 10.98
N GLY A 87 7.66 3.04 11.80
CA GLY A 87 7.35 4.18 12.66
C GLY A 87 6.63 3.73 13.93
N GLU A 88 6.65 4.64 14.90
CA GLU A 88 5.85 4.54 16.11
C GLU A 88 4.44 5.08 15.84
N TYR A 89 3.42 4.55 16.51
CA TYR A 89 2.10 5.18 16.49
C TYR A 89 2.16 6.63 17.01
N SER A 90 3.02 6.90 18.00
CA SER A 90 3.25 8.25 18.53
C SER A 90 4.03 9.20 17.58
N GLY A 91 4.55 8.68 16.47
CA GLY A 91 5.44 9.42 15.56
C GLY A 91 6.84 9.75 16.12
N ARG A 92 7.12 9.44 17.39
CA ARG A 92 8.43 9.69 18.00
C ARG A 92 9.45 8.64 17.57
N LYS A 93 10.71 9.05 17.40
CA LYS A 93 11.80 8.10 17.16
C LYS A 93 12.32 7.54 18.48
N THR A 94 11.71 6.46 18.96
CA THR A 94 12.07 5.76 20.21
C THR A 94 13.27 4.81 20.02
N GLU A 95 13.75 4.21 21.10
CA GLU A 95 14.79 3.19 21.03
C GLU A 95 14.30 1.88 20.42
N ARG A 96 13.04 1.45 20.66
CA ARG A 96 12.52 0.21 20.06
C ARG A 96 12.43 0.31 18.54
N VAL A 97 11.97 1.43 17.97
CA VAL A 97 11.95 1.56 16.49
C VAL A 97 13.37 1.61 15.91
N ARG A 98 14.35 2.15 16.64
CA ARG A 98 15.77 2.07 16.23
C ARG A 98 16.27 0.63 16.20
N ARG A 99 15.99 -0.17 17.23
CA ARG A 99 16.35 -1.60 17.29
C ARG A 99 15.68 -2.41 16.19
N LEU A 100 14.39 -2.20 15.94
CA LEU A 100 13.66 -2.84 14.86
C LEU A 100 14.31 -2.55 13.49
N ILE A 101 14.55 -1.27 13.18
CA ILE A 101 15.21 -0.86 11.93
C ILE A 101 16.61 -1.47 11.82
N HIS A 102 17.36 -1.50 12.92
CA HIS A 102 18.69 -2.09 12.95
C HIS A 102 18.67 -3.60 12.70
N ALA A 103 17.71 -4.32 13.29
CA ALA A 103 17.53 -5.76 13.06
C ALA A 103 17.25 -6.06 11.58
N PHE A 104 16.33 -5.33 10.95
CA PHE A 104 16.05 -5.48 9.52
C PHE A 104 17.27 -5.14 8.65
N LYS A 105 18.01 -4.08 8.97
CA LYS A 105 19.26 -3.73 8.26
C LYS A 105 20.31 -4.83 8.37
N ARG A 106 20.49 -5.42 9.56
CA ARG A 106 21.41 -6.55 9.77
C ARG A 106 20.98 -7.79 8.97
N ALA A 107 19.69 -8.00 8.79
CA ALA A 107 19.14 -9.03 7.92
C ALA A 107 19.23 -8.69 6.41
N GLY A 108 19.87 -7.59 6.03
CA GLY A 108 20.04 -7.18 4.64
C GLY A 108 18.80 -6.53 4.01
N ILE A 109 17.83 -6.09 4.82
CA ILE A 109 16.62 -5.38 4.40
C ILE A 109 16.78 -3.88 4.68
N PRO A 110 16.99 -3.04 3.63
CA PRO A 110 17.10 -1.60 3.81
C PRO A 110 15.85 -1.03 4.48
N SER A 111 16.03 -0.41 5.64
CA SER A 111 14.93 0.09 6.47
C SER A 111 15.16 1.53 6.93
N VAL A 112 14.11 2.34 6.96
CA VAL A 112 14.14 3.75 7.36
C VAL A 112 13.03 4.06 8.38
N PHE A 113 13.20 5.16 9.09
CA PHE A 113 12.21 5.66 10.04
C PHE A 113 11.25 6.64 9.35
N CYS A 114 9.96 6.56 9.71
CA CYS A 114 8.96 7.58 9.41
C CYS A 114 8.26 8.00 10.70
N ASP A 115 8.17 9.32 10.89
CA ASP A 115 7.48 10.00 11.99
C ASP A 115 5.96 10.07 11.80
N ASP A 116 5.45 9.76 10.61
CA ASP A 116 4.02 9.77 10.31
C ASP A 116 3.70 8.64 9.33
N MET A 117 3.42 7.48 9.90
CA MET A 117 3.08 6.29 9.12
C MET A 117 1.66 6.36 8.55
N ASP A 118 0.75 7.13 9.14
CA ASP A 118 -0.61 7.30 8.61
C ASP A 118 -0.58 8.05 7.28
N ALA A 119 0.13 9.19 7.23
CA ALA A 119 0.33 9.91 5.98
C ALA A 119 1.10 9.09 4.94
N TRP A 120 2.08 8.28 5.38
CA TRP A 120 2.80 7.37 4.50
C TRP A 120 1.87 6.33 3.86
N GLN A 121 1.03 5.66 4.66
CA GLN A 121 0.14 4.61 4.14
C GLN A 121 -1.00 5.19 3.29
N LYS A 122 -1.60 6.31 3.69
CA LYS A 122 -2.61 7.00 2.87
C LYS A 122 -2.04 7.46 1.52
N THR A 123 -0.79 7.95 1.51
CA THR A 123 -0.08 8.27 0.25
C THR A 123 0.10 7.02 -0.61
N HIS A 124 0.51 5.90 0.00
CA HIS A 124 0.66 4.63 -0.71
C HIS A 124 -0.67 4.13 -1.28
N VAL A 125 -1.74 4.13 -0.48
CA VAL A 125 -3.09 3.71 -0.89
C VAL A 125 -3.60 4.54 -2.07
N ALA A 126 -3.43 5.87 -2.05
CA ALA A 126 -3.80 6.74 -3.17
C ALA A 126 -3.13 6.32 -4.50
N MET A 127 -1.86 5.89 -4.43
CA MET A 127 -1.14 5.41 -5.60
C MET A 127 -1.60 4.01 -6.04
N VAL A 128 -1.61 3.03 -5.12
CA VAL A 128 -1.85 1.63 -5.49
C VAL A 128 -3.27 1.38 -5.91
N THR A 129 -4.25 2.10 -5.37
CA THR A 129 -5.65 2.03 -5.83
C THR A 129 -5.76 2.52 -7.27
N SER A 130 -5.15 3.65 -7.61
CA SER A 130 -5.14 4.16 -8.99
C SER A 130 -4.46 3.20 -9.97
N ILE A 131 -3.30 2.64 -9.59
CA ILE A 131 -2.54 1.68 -10.41
C ILE A 131 -3.30 0.36 -10.57
N GLY A 132 -3.77 -0.21 -9.46
CA GLY A 132 -4.50 -1.49 -9.46
C GLY A 132 -5.81 -1.40 -10.23
N ASN A 133 -6.55 -0.30 -10.07
CA ASN A 133 -7.78 -0.06 -10.80
C ASN A 133 -7.56 0.10 -12.31
N ALA A 134 -6.47 0.75 -12.73
CA ALA A 134 -6.08 0.80 -14.13
C ALA A 134 -5.71 -0.59 -14.67
N LEU A 135 -5.05 -1.42 -13.86
CA LEU A 135 -4.75 -2.81 -14.22
C LEU A 135 -6.02 -3.66 -14.37
N TYR A 136 -7.05 -3.47 -13.54
CA TYR A 136 -8.32 -4.19 -13.66
C TYR A 136 -9.07 -3.90 -14.97
N GLN A 137 -8.82 -2.76 -15.63
CA GLN A 137 -9.33 -2.49 -16.98
C GLN A 137 -8.84 -3.51 -18.01
N PHE A 138 -7.67 -4.11 -17.78
CA PHE A 138 -7.00 -5.02 -18.70
C PHE A 138 -6.82 -6.42 -18.09
N ASP A 139 -7.71 -6.85 -17.19
CA ASP A 139 -7.66 -8.18 -16.57
C ASP A 139 -6.34 -8.44 -15.79
N CYS A 140 -5.79 -7.37 -15.21
CA CYS A 140 -4.48 -7.32 -14.57
C CYS A 140 -3.29 -7.58 -15.52
N ASP A 141 -3.45 -7.39 -16.84
CA ASP A 141 -2.33 -7.41 -17.80
C ASP A 141 -1.63 -6.04 -17.87
N ASN A 142 -0.46 -5.95 -17.22
CA ASN A 142 0.35 -4.75 -17.22
C ASN A 142 0.92 -4.39 -18.60
N TYR A 143 1.14 -5.35 -19.50
CA TYR A 143 1.63 -5.10 -20.86
C TYR A 143 0.56 -4.47 -21.74
N ARG A 144 -0.71 -4.86 -21.57
CA ARG A 144 -1.84 -4.19 -22.23
C ARG A 144 -2.01 -2.75 -21.71
N LEU A 145 -1.93 -2.54 -20.40
CA LEU A 145 -1.93 -1.20 -19.82
C LEU A 145 -0.78 -0.35 -20.39
N ALA A 146 0.43 -0.91 -20.47
CA ALA A 146 1.61 -0.25 -21.05
C ALA A 146 1.44 0.11 -22.54
N ARG A 147 0.51 -0.50 -23.28
CA ARG A 147 0.25 -0.14 -24.68
C ARG A 147 -0.78 0.99 -24.83
N SER A 148 -1.61 1.23 -23.81
CA SER A 148 -2.63 2.27 -23.82
C SER A 148 -2.14 3.56 -23.14
N TYR A 149 -1.71 4.54 -23.94
CA TYR A 149 -1.28 5.84 -23.42
C TYR A 149 -2.38 6.53 -22.62
N ASP A 150 -3.62 6.53 -23.12
CA ASP A 150 -4.76 7.16 -22.45
C ASP A 150 -5.05 6.53 -21.08
N SER A 151 -4.93 5.20 -20.96
CA SER A 151 -5.16 4.52 -19.68
C SER A 151 -4.02 4.79 -18.68
N VAL A 152 -2.78 4.91 -19.16
CA VAL A 152 -1.65 5.38 -18.33
C VAL A 152 -1.86 6.82 -17.88
N CYS A 153 -2.34 7.70 -18.75
CA CYS A 153 -2.68 9.08 -18.39
C CYS A 153 -3.80 9.13 -17.35
N LEU A 154 -4.87 8.33 -17.54
CA LEU A 154 -5.97 8.22 -16.57
C LEU A 154 -5.48 7.74 -15.20
N MET A 155 -4.62 6.72 -15.16
CA MET A 155 -3.98 6.23 -13.94
C MET A 155 -3.22 7.36 -13.22
N LEU A 156 -2.42 8.14 -13.95
CA LEU A 156 -1.63 9.23 -13.39
C LEU A 156 -2.50 10.39 -12.90
N HIS A 157 -3.57 10.72 -13.61
CA HIS A 157 -4.57 11.69 -13.14
C HIS A 157 -5.22 11.22 -11.84
N GLY A 158 -5.56 9.92 -11.72
CA GLY A 158 -6.08 9.35 -10.47
C GLY A 158 -5.11 9.49 -9.29
N ILE A 159 -3.81 9.25 -9.52
CA ILE A 159 -2.77 9.47 -8.50
C ILE A 159 -2.72 10.95 -8.07
N GLN A 160 -2.78 11.88 -9.03
CA GLN A 160 -2.75 13.32 -8.76
C GLN A 160 -3.99 13.79 -7.99
N GLU A 161 -5.19 13.32 -8.35
CA GLU A 161 -6.43 13.56 -7.61
C GLU A 161 -6.34 13.02 -6.17
N GLY A 162 -5.75 11.83 -6.00
CA GLY A 162 -5.53 11.24 -4.69
C GLY A 162 -4.58 12.08 -3.84
N PHE A 163 -3.52 12.62 -4.42
CA PHE A 163 -2.60 13.51 -3.71
C PHE A 163 -3.21 14.87 -3.38
N GLU A 164 -4.07 15.41 -4.24
CA GLU A 164 -4.82 16.63 -3.95
C GLU A 164 -5.84 16.39 -2.82
N THR A 165 -6.49 15.22 -2.80
CA THR A 165 -7.37 14.79 -1.71
C THR A 165 -6.64 14.82 -0.36
N LEU A 166 -5.47 14.16 -0.29
CA LEU A 166 -4.66 14.14 0.93
C LEU A 166 -4.21 15.55 1.34
N LYS A 167 -3.79 16.37 0.39
CA LYS A 167 -3.39 17.76 0.64
C LYS A 167 -4.54 18.59 1.24
N LYS A 168 -5.76 18.46 0.71
CA LYS A 168 -6.95 19.16 1.21
C LYS A 168 -7.36 18.71 2.62
N LEU A 169 -7.09 17.45 2.97
CA LEU A 169 -7.24 16.92 4.32
C LEU A 169 -6.13 17.36 5.29
N GLY A 170 -5.17 18.17 4.85
CA GLY A 170 -4.01 18.57 5.66
C GLY A 170 -2.95 17.48 5.83
N ILE A 171 -3.06 16.38 5.08
CA ILE A 171 -2.15 15.23 5.16
C ILE A 171 -0.94 15.48 4.27
N LYS A 172 0.25 15.54 4.87
CA LYS A 172 1.50 15.78 4.15
C LYS A 172 1.98 14.48 3.50
N MET A 173 2.02 14.47 2.17
CA MET A 173 2.48 13.33 1.38
C MET A 173 3.84 12.78 1.85
N LYS A 174 3.92 11.46 2.08
CA LYS A 174 5.15 10.77 2.46
C LYS A 174 5.35 9.50 1.63
N PRO A 175 6.59 9.21 1.18
CA PRO A 175 7.80 10.01 1.34
C PRO A 175 7.84 11.23 0.40
N ALA A 176 8.49 12.32 0.82
CA ALA A 176 8.55 13.58 0.07
C ALA A 176 9.15 13.45 -1.35
N LYS A 177 9.99 12.43 -1.58
CA LYS A 177 10.57 12.11 -2.90
C LYS A 177 9.52 11.81 -3.98
N LEU A 178 8.27 11.52 -3.62
CA LEU A 178 7.18 11.30 -4.58
C LEU A 178 6.66 12.60 -5.23
N TRP A 179 7.30 13.74 -4.98
CA TRP A 179 6.93 15.03 -5.58
C TRP A 179 6.86 15.00 -7.11
N TYR A 180 7.67 14.18 -7.79
CA TYR A 180 7.68 14.08 -9.26
C TYR A 180 6.38 13.54 -9.84
N MET A 181 5.55 12.83 -9.06
CA MET A 181 4.22 12.36 -9.50
C MET A 181 3.23 13.52 -9.72
N LYS A 182 3.55 14.71 -9.20
CA LYS A 182 2.77 15.94 -9.40
C LYS A 182 3.16 16.69 -10.68
N LEU A 183 4.19 16.24 -11.39
CA LEU A 183 4.55 16.81 -12.69
C LEU A 183 3.43 16.57 -13.72
N PRO A 184 3.32 17.42 -14.75
CA PRO A 184 2.34 17.23 -15.82
C PRO A 184 2.35 15.80 -16.38
N VAL A 185 1.16 15.22 -16.57
CA VAL A 185 0.98 13.81 -16.95
C VAL A 185 1.73 13.45 -18.23
N TRP A 186 1.81 14.35 -19.21
CA TRP A 186 2.53 14.09 -20.45
C TRP A 186 4.03 13.81 -20.25
N ILE A 187 4.65 14.35 -19.18
CA ILE A 187 6.05 14.08 -18.81
C ILE A 187 6.17 12.69 -18.16
N THR A 188 5.28 12.38 -17.22
CA THR A 188 5.37 11.16 -16.39
C THR A 188 4.83 9.92 -17.11
N ALA A 189 3.87 10.07 -18.02
CA ALA A 189 3.22 8.99 -18.75
C ALA A 189 4.20 8.13 -19.56
N GLY A 190 5.19 8.74 -20.22
CA GLY A 190 6.19 7.99 -20.98
C GLY A 190 7.01 7.04 -20.10
N VAL A 191 7.46 7.52 -18.94
CA VAL A 191 8.22 6.72 -17.96
C VAL A 191 7.36 5.60 -17.40
N PHE A 192 6.12 5.90 -17.01
CA PHE A 192 5.20 4.90 -16.48
C PHE A 192 4.81 3.84 -17.51
N LYS A 193 4.68 4.22 -18.78
CA LYS A 193 4.44 3.30 -19.88
C LYS A 193 5.57 2.27 -20.00
N ILE A 194 6.82 2.74 -19.98
CA ILE A 194 8.00 1.86 -20.01
C ILE A 194 8.02 0.95 -18.78
N PHE A 195 7.78 1.51 -17.59
CA PHE A 195 7.77 0.75 -16.33
C PHE A 195 6.69 -0.35 -16.30
N MET A 196 5.47 -0.03 -16.73
CA MET A 196 4.36 -1.00 -16.83
C MET A 196 4.70 -2.14 -17.81
N GLY A 197 5.54 -1.91 -18.81
CA GLY A 197 6.01 -2.94 -19.74
C GLY A 197 7.08 -3.89 -19.19
N THR A 198 7.39 -3.86 -17.89
CA THR A 198 8.46 -4.68 -17.29
C THR A 198 7.92 -5.92 -16.54
N ARG A 199 8.74 -6.98 -16.44
CA ARG A 199 8.46 -8.14 -15.56
C ARG A 199 8.38 -7.77 -14.07
N LEU A 200 9.02 -6.67 -13.68
CA LEU A 200 8.94 -6.16 -12.32
C LEU A 200 7.52 -5.66 -12.02
N ALA A 201 6.90 -4.92 -12.94
CA ALA A 201 5.50 -4.50 -12.80
C ALA A 201 4.54 -5.70 -12.81
N GLU A 202 4.80 -6.70 -13.65
CA GLU A 202 4.03 -7.95 -13.66
C GLU A 202 4.05 -8.64 -12.28
N THR A 203 5.24 -8.80 -11.71
CA THR A 203 5.40 -9.52 -10.44
C THR A 203 4.93 -8.71 -9.24
N ALA A 204 5.25 -7.41 -9.19
CA ALA A 204 4.99 -6.57 -8.02
C ALA A 204 3.56 -5.97 -8.00
N LEU A 205 2.93 -5.80 -9.16
CA LEU A 205 1.63 -5.11 -9.27
C LEU A 205 0.55 -6.03 -9.84
N ALA A 206 0.73 -6.57 -11.05
CA ALA A 206 -0.30 -7.34 -11.74
C ALA A 206 -0.70 -8.62 -11.00
N LYS A 207 0.28 -9.47 -10.64
CA LYS A 207 0.03 -10.69 -9.87
C LYS A 207 -0.62 -10.39 -8.51
N HIS A 208 -0.17 -9.33 -7.84
CA HIS A 208 -0.76 -8.91 -6.57
C HIS A 208 -2.22 -8.49 -6.76
N CYS A 209 -2.54 -7.66 -7.75
CA CYS A 209 -3.92 -7.24 -8.03
C CYS A 209 -4.83 -8.43 -8.35
N LYS A 210 -4.30 -9.44 -9.07
CA LYS A 210 -5.05 -10.66 -9.39
C LYS A 210 -5.36 -11.49 -8.15
N ALA A 211 -4.42 -11.60 -7.20
CA ALA A 211 -4.57 -12.40 -5.99
C ALA A 211 -5.27 -11.67 -4.82
N ALA A 212 -5.16 -10.34 -4.75
CA ALA A 212 -5.57 -9.53 -3.60
C ALA A 212 -6.74 -8.58 -3.92
N LYS A 213 -7.66 -8.99 -4.79
CA LYS A 213 -8.82 -8.17 -5.17
C LYS A 213 -9.72 -7.74 -3.99
N PRO A 214 -10.02 -8.60 -2.99
CA PRO A 214 -10.76 -8.17 -1.81
C PRO A 214 -10.04 -7.07 -1.01
N GLU A 215 -8.70 -7.12 -0.97
CA GLU A 215 -7.90 -6.07 -0.34
C GLU A 215 -7.99 -4.76 -1.14
N MET A 216 -7.90 -4.81 -2.47
CA MET A 216 -8.07 -3.61 -3.30
C MET A 216 -9.46 -2.95 -3.14
N LEU A 217 -10.53 -3.74 -3.04
CA LEU A 217 -11.87 -3.24 -2.72
C LEU A 217 -11.90 -2.54 -1.35
N ARG A 218 -11.25 -3.16 -0.34
CA ARG A 218 -11.18 -2.58 0.99
C ARG A 218 -10.41 -1.26 1.01
N LEU A 219 -9.24 -1.22 0.38
CA LEU A 219 -8.41 -0.02 0.30
C LEU A 219 -9.10 1.11 -0.47
N GLN A 220 -9.80 0.78 -1.56
CA GLN A 220 -10.60 1.75 -2.29
C GLN A 220 -11.71 2.34 -1.42
N ALA A 221 -12.46 1.51 -0.69
CA ALA A 221 -13.54 1.99 0.19
C ALA A 221 -13.01 2.88 1.35
N GLU A 222 -11.85 2.54 1.91
CA GLU A 222 -11.19 3.37 2.91
C GLU A 222 -10.76 4.72 2.32
N PHE A 223 -10.24 4.74 1.08
CA PHE A 223 -9.86 5.98 0.40
C PHE A 223 -11.07 6.82 -0.03
N ASP A 224 -12.16 6.19 -0.46
CA ASP A 224 -13.43 6.86 -0.79
C ASP A 224 -14.00 7.60 0.43
N SER A 225 -13.83 7.01 1.62
CA SER A 225 -14.20 7.65 2.89
C SER A 225 -13.40 8.93 3.15
N LEU A 226 -12.15 9.03 2.67
CA LEU A 226 -11.34 10.25 2.73
C LEU A 226 -11.81 11.29 1.71
N ILE A 227 -12.12 10.88 0.47
CA ILE A 227 -12.63 11.78 -0.59
C ILE A 227 -13.97 12.41 -0.15
N ALA A 228 -14.86 11.62 0.46
CA ALA A 228 -16.17 12.06 0.91
C ALA A 228 -16.11 13.18 1.96
N GLN A 229 -15.05 13.24 2.79
CA GLN A 229 -14.89 14.27 3.82
C GLN A 229 -14.73 15.69 3.24
N ILE A 230 -14.12 15.81 2.05
CA ILE A 230 -13.81 17.10 1.42
C ILE A 230 -14.69 17.44 0.22
N ARG A 231 -15.61 16.53 -0.17
CA ARG A 231 -16.50 16.66 -1.34
C ARG A 231 -15.75 17.07 -2.62
N LEU A 232 -14.56 16.52 -2.80
CA LEU A 232 -13.74 16.80 -3.99
C LEU A 232 -14.28 16.02 -5.17
N ASN A 233 -14.36 16.66 -6.34
CA ASN A 233 -14.61 15.95 -7.59
C ASN A 233 -13.33 15.22 -8.02
N THR A 234 -13.40 13.89 -8.16
CA THR A 234 -12.26 13.03 -8.53
C THR A 234 -12.61 12.16 -9.74
N PRO A 235 -12.83 12.77 -10.93
CA PRO A 235 -13.34 12.07 -12.10
C PRO A 235 -12.42 10.94 -12.59
N ALA A 236 -11.09 11.07 -12.44
CA ALA A 236 -10.17 10.00 -12.80
C ALA A 236 -10.28 8.82 -11.83
N ILE A 237 -10.29 9.08 -10.51
CA ILE A 237 -10.51 8.03 -9.51
C ILE A 237 -11.87 7.35 -9.70
N ASP A 238 -12.93 8.11 -9.97
CA ASP A 238 -14.27 7.57 -10.18
C ASP A 238 -14.32 6.64 -11.39
N LYS A 239 -13.70 7.05 -12.51
CA LYS A 239 -13.59 6.21 -13.71
C LYS A 239 -12.77 4.94 -13.44
N LEU A 240 -11.67 5.05 -12.70
CA LEU A 240 -10.83 3.91 -12.33
C LEU A 240 -11.59 2.93 -11.41
N ARG A 241 -12.34 3.45 -10.41
CA ARG A 241 -13.16 2.65 -9.48
C ARG A 241 -14.16 1.75 -10.22
N ASN A 242 -14.69 2.21 -11.35
CA ASN A 242 -15.61 1.41 -12.17
C ASN A 242 -14.94 0.14 -12.71
N TYR A 243 -13.65 0.16 -13.07
CA TYR A 243 -12.95 -1.05 -13.54
C TYR A 243 -12.77 -2.11 -12.44
N LEU A 244 -12.49 -1.66 -11.22
CA LEU A 244 -12.45 -2.54 -10.05
C LEU A 244 -13.81 -3.22 -9.80
N SER A 245 -14.89 -2.45 -9.93
CA SER A 245 -16.26 -2.95 -9.69
C SER A 245 -16.75 -3.87 -10.81
N SER A 246 -16.55 -3.50 -12.07
CA SER A 246 -16.98 -4.30 -13.24
C SER A 246 -16.25 -5.63 -13.34
N SER A 247 -14.95 -5.64 -13.01
CA SER A 247 -14.21 -6.91 -12.97
C SER A 247 -14.74 -7.85 -11.88
N ASN A 248 -15.44 -7.36 -10.85
CA ASN A 248 -16.02 -8.20 -9.81
C ASN A 248 -17.25 -8.97 -10.31
N MET A 249 -18.02 -8.37 -11.22
CA MET A 249 -19.16 -9.05 -11.86
C MET A 249 -18.71 -10.18 -12.79
N ASN A 250 -17.61 -9.99 -13.54
CA ASN A 250 -17.09 -11.03 -14.44
C ASN A 250 -16.53 -12.26 -13.71
N ASN A 251 -16.00 -12.11 -12.49
CA ASN A 251 -15.49 -13.23 -11.70
C ASN A 251 -16.59 -14.05 -11.00
N ASN A 252 -17.77 -13.48 -10.78
CA ASN A 252 -18.93 -14.19 -10.25
C ASN A 252 -19.79 -14.86 -11.35
N GLY A 253 -19.41 -14.71 -12.62
CA GLY A 253 -20.05 -15.36 -13.77
C GLY A 253 -19.51 -16.76 -14.10
N GLY A 254 -18.47 -17.23 -13.41
CA GLY A 254 -18.01 -18.62 -13.47
C GLY A 254 -18.91 -19.50 -12.60
N SER A 255 -20.00 -20.01 -13.18
CA SER A 255 -20.89 -21.01 -12.57
C SER A 255 -20.17 -22.36 -12.39
N PRO A 256 -20.61 -23.19 -11.42
CA PRO A 256 -19.89 -24.37 -10.91
C PRO A 256 -19.72 -25.52 -11.90
#